data_AF-A0A6I2UGW0-F1
#
_entry.id   AF-A0A6I2UGW0-F1
#
_cell.length_a   1.000
_cell.length_b   1.000
_cell.length_c   1.000
_cell.angle_alpha   90.00
_cell.angle_beta   90.00
_cell.angle_gamma   90.00
#
_symmetry.space_group_name_H-M   'P 1'
#
loop_
_entity.id
_entity.type
_entity.pdbx_description
1 polymer ?
#
loop_
_entity_poly.entity_id
_entity_poly.type
_entity_poly.pdbx_seq_one_letter_code
_entity_poly.pdbx_strand_id
1 'polypeptide(L)'
;MPTVIKLGAYTIFIWTNDHEPVHVHVCKGSPHENATKIMVPADGSPYVEHNKDKIPNKDMKTILRWIAQNKGRIYLMWYRIHQD
;
A
#
# COMPACT_ATOMS: atom_id res chain seq x y z
N MET A 1 11.78 -5.20 8.73
CA MET A 1 10.39 -5.44 9.20
C MET A 1 9.49 -4.46 8.46
N PRO A 2 8.33 -4.87 7.91
CA PRO A 2 7.48 -3.95 7.16
C PRO A 2 6.94 -2.84 8.06
N THR A 3 6.80 -1.64 7.50
CA THR A 3 6.07 -0.57 8.20
C THR A 3 4.58 -0.73 7.92
N VAL A 4 3.76 -0.75 8.98
CA VAL A 4 2.36 -1.17 8.92
C VAL A 4 1.40 -0.03 9.29
N ILE A 5 0.32 0.06 8.53
CA ILE A 5 -0.87 0.89 8.80
C ILE A 5 -2.11 -0.03 8.79
N LYS A 6 -3.02 0.17 9.73
CA LYS A 6 -4.28 -0.59 9.82
C LYS A 6 -5.47 0.24 9.35
N LEU A 7 -6.30 -0.33 8.49
CA LEU A 7 -7.55 0.23 8.00
C LEU A 7 -8.66 -0.82 8.12
N GLY A 8 -9.37 -0.82 9.25
CA GLY A 8 -10.34 -1.86 9.57
C GLY A 8 -9.68 -3.25 9.59
N ALA A 9 -10.22 -4.18 8.80
CA ALA A 9 -9.66 -5.54 8.66
C ALA A 9 -8.41 -5.62 7.77
N TYR A 10 -8.03 -4.52 7.11
CA TYR A 10 -6.94 -4.47 6.16
C TYR A 10 -5.66 -3.92 6.78
N THR A 11 -4.55 -4.46 6.32
CA THR A 11 -3.20 -4.06 6.66
C THR A 11 -2.55 -3.51 5.40
N ILE A 12 -2.18 -2.25 5.44
CA ILE A 12 -1.40 -1.58 4.39
C ILE A 12 0.05 -1.54 4.88
N PHE A 13 0.99 -1.97 4.06
CA PHE A 13 2.38 -2.06 4.48
C PHE A 13 3.37 -1.87 3.33
N ILE A 14 4.61 -1.58 3.69
CA ILE A 14 5.74 -1.37 2.78
C ILE A 14 6.85 -2.34 3.21
N TRP A 15 7.41 -3.11 2.29
CA TRP A 15 8.57 -3.95 2.59
C TRP A 15 9.84 -3.10 2.64
N THR A 16 10.83 -3.55 3.39
CA THR A 16 12.13 -2.85 3.49
C THR A 16 13.03 -3.11 2.28
N ASN A 17 12.72 -4.10 1.46
CA ASN A 17 13.42 -4.43 0.23
C ASN A 17 12.60 -4.07 -1.02
N ASP A 18 11.55 -3.28 -0.89
CA ASP A 18 10.84 -2.77 -2.05
C ASP A 18 11.74 -1.73 -2.76
N HIS A 19 11.44 -1.46 -4.03
CA HIS A 19 12.16 -0.49 -4.84
C HIS A 19 11.17 0.44 -5.55
N GLU A 20 11.68 1.56 -6.04
CA GLU A 20 10.87 2.48 -6.84
C GLU A 20 10.20 1.77 -8.03
N PRO A 21 9.00 2.22 -8.46
CA PRO A 21 8.28 3.40 -7.99
C PRO A 21 7.50 3.18 -6.68
N VAL A 22 7.13 4.28 -5.99
CA VAL A 22 6.42 4.24 -4.69
C VAL A 22 5.15 3.40 -4.77
N HIS A 23 5.04 2.41 -3.89
CA HIS A 23 3.88 1.53 -3.80
C HIS A 23 3.62 1.09 -2.37
N VAL A 24 2.48 0.41 -2.17
CA VAL A 24 2.14 -0.26 -0.92
C VAL A 24 1.54 -1.63 -1.22
N HIS A 25 1.65 -2.51 -0.25
CA HIS A 25 1.01 -3.82 -0.23
C HIS A 25 -0.17 -3.79 0.72
N VAL A 26 -1.24 -4.53 0.40
CA VAL A 26 -2.48 -4.56 1.17
C VAL A 26 -2.95 -6.00 1.29
N CYS A 27 -3.20 -6.47 2.51
CA CYS A 27 -3.81 -7.77 2.78
C CYS A 27 -4.84 -7.68 3.91
N LYS A 28 -5.61 -8.75 4.13
CA LYS A 28 -6.38 -8.93 5.38
C LYS A 28 -5.48 -9.58 6.43
N GLY A 29 -5.49 -9.07 7.66
CA GLY A 29 -4.70 -9.68 8.73
C GLY A 29 -3.21 -9.35 8.66
N SER A 30 -2.33 -10.35 8.53
CA SER A 30 -0.87 -10.16 8.64
C SER A 30 -0.19 -10.04 7.27
N PRO A 31 0.88 -9.21 7.12
CA PRO A 31 1.65 -9.09 5.89
C PRO A 31 2.17 -10.44 5.36
N HIS A 32 2.15 -10.62 4.04
CA HIS A 32 2.67 -11.80 3.36
C HIS A 32 3.12 -11.47 1.93
N GLU A 33 3.96 -12.32 1.33
CA GLU A 33 4.64 -12.07 0.05
C GLU A 33 3.68 -11.80 -1.13
N ASN A 34 2.54 -12.49 -1.18
CA ASN A 34 1.59 -12.38 -2.31
C ASN A 34 0.44 -11.39 -2.06
N ALA A 35 0.66 -10.38 -1.21
CA ALA A 35 -0.35 -9.39 -0.91
C ALA A 35 -0.77 -8.59 -2.16
N THR A 36 -1.98 -8.02 -2.15
CA THR A 36 -2.39 -7.09 -3.21
C THR A 36 -1.47 -5.88 -3.26
N LYS A 37 -0.97 -5.53 -4.45
CA LYS A 37 -0.05 -4.39 -4.65
C LYS A 37 -0.77 -3.21 -5.28
N ILE A 38 -0.55 -2.04 -4.70
CA ILE A 38 -1.14 -0.77 -5.13
C ILE A 38 -0.02 0.24 -5.37
N MET A 39 0.03 0.78 -6.58
CA MET A 39 0.94 1.85 -6.95
C MET A 39 0.43 3.18 -6.41
N VAL A 40 1.34 4.05 -5.98
CA VAL A 40 0.99 5.39 -5.46
C VAL A 40 1.76 6.44 -6.27
N PRO A 41 1.27 6.85 -7.44
CA PRO A 41 2.00 7.77 -8.32
C PRO A 41 2.04 9.21 -7.80
N ALA A 42 2.99 9.98 -8.34
CA ALA A 42 3.24 11.36 -7.94
C ALA A 42 2.12 12.34 -8.32
N ASP A 43 1.16 11.94 -9.16
CA ASP A 43 -0.04 12.71 -9.49
C ASP A 43 -1.17 12.55 -8.45
N GLY A 44 -1.07 11.57 -7.54
CA GLY A 44 -2.08 11.30 -6.53
C GLY A 44 -3.20 10.35 -6.96
N SER A 45 -3.05 9.64 -8.07
CA SER A 45 -4.01 8.66 -8.59
C SER A 45 -3.56 7.21 -8.33
N PRO A 46 -3.74 6.65 -7.11
CA PRO A 46 -3.33 5.29 -6.82
C PRO A 46 -4.13 4.29 -7.65
N TYR A 47 -3.45 3.23 -8.10
CA TYR A 47 -4.07 2.16 -8.88
C TYR A 47 -3.55 0.78 -8.47
N VAL A 48 -4.37 -0.24 -8.69
CA VAL A 48 -4.03 -1.62 -8.35
C VAL A 48 -3.10 -2.18 -9.43
N GLU A 49 -1.90 -2.61 -9.07
CA GLU A 49 -1.02 -3.35 -9.98
C GLU A 49 -1.50 -4.80 -10.10
N HIS A 50 -1.79 -5.44 -8.95
CA HIS A 50 -2.41 -6.77 -8.91
C HIS A 50 -3.22 -7.00 -7.64
N ASN A 51 -4.34 -7.74 -7.76
CA ASN A 51 -5.23 -8.09 -6.65
C ASN A 51 -5.19 -9.59 -6.32
N LYS A 52 -4.03 -10.10 -5.90
CA LYS A 52 -3.81 -11.53 -5.61
C LYS A 52 -4.64 -12.01 -4.40
N ASP A 53 -4.89 -11.14 -3.43
CA ASP A 53 -5.76 -11.43 -2.27
C ASP A 53 -7.25 -11.44 -2.59
N LYS A 54 -7.64 -11.15 -3.84
CA LYS A 54 -9.04 -11.09 -4.28
C LYS A 54 -9.88 -10.15 -3.39
N ILE A 55 -9.29 -9.01 -3.01
CA ILE A 55 -9.97 -7.98 -2.23
C ILE A 55 -11.21 -7.52 -3.03
N PRO A 56 -12.41 -7.55 -2.45
CA PRO A 56 -13.63 -7.14 -3.14
C PRO A 56 -13.55 -5.69 -3.64
N ASN A 57 -14.13 -5.42 -4.81
CA ASN A 57 -14.08 -4.09 -5.45
C ASN A 57 -14.61 -2.96 -4.54
N LYS A 58 -15.61 -3.23 -3.70
CA LYS A 58 -16.14 -2.26 -2.74
C LYS A 58 -15.08 -1.82 -1.73
N ASP A 59 -14.33 -2.77 -1.20
CA ASP A 59 -13.29 -2.52 -0.21
C ASP A 59 -12.07 -1.90 -0.88
N MET A 60 -11.70 -2.39 -2.08
CA MET A 60 -10.62 -1.83 -2.89
C MET A 60 -10.83 -0.34 -3.17
N LYS A 61 -12.06 0.08 -3.55
CA LYS A 61 -12.40 1.50 -3.74
C LYS A 61 -12.19 2.33 -2.48
N THR A 62 -12.49 1.77 -1.32
CA THR A 62 -12.30 2.44 -0.02
C THR A 62 -10.81 2.58 0.31
N ILE A 63 -10.03 1.52 0.09
CA ILE A 63 -8.58 1.48 0.26
C ILE A 63 -7.90 2.51 -0.66
N LEU A 64 -8.22 2.52 -1.95
CA LEU A 64 -7.64 3.46 -2.92
C LEU A 64 -7.91 4.93 -2.54
N ARG A 65 -9.15 5.25 -2.11
CA ARG A 65 -9.46 6.61 -1.62
C ARG A 65 -8.65 6.98 -0.39
N TRP A 66 -8.51 6.06 0.55
CA TRP A 66 -7.72 6.28 1.75
C TRP A 66 -6.24 6.52 1.41
N ILE A 67 -5.67 5.71 0.50
CA ILE A 67 -4.29 5.87 0.01
C ILE A 67 -4.11 7.24 -0.65
N ALA A 68 -5.03 7.64 -1.53
CA ALA A 68 -4.97 8.94 -2.22
C ALA A 68 -4.96 10.11 -1.21
N GLN A 69 -5.85 10.07 -0.21
CA GLN A 69 -5.93 11.09 0.85
C GLN A 69 -4.70 11.12 1.77
N ASN A 70 -4.00 10.00 1.91
CA ASN A 70 -2.84 9.85 2.80
C ASN A 70 -1.50 9.79 2.05
N LYS A 71 -1.48 10.13 0.76
CA LYS A 71 -0.29 10.00 -0.09
C LYS A 71 0.96 10.64 0.51
N GLY A 72 0.87 11.86 1.04
CA GLY A 72 2.03 12.55 1.64
C GLY A 72 2.66 11.75 2.79
N ARG A 73 1.84 11.13 3.63
CA ARG A 73 2.31 10.25 4.72
C ARG A 73 2.94 8.96 4.18
N ILE A 74 2.35 8.36 3.15
CA ILE A 74 2.88 7.14 2.51
C ILE A 74 4.24 7.42 1.88
N TYR A 75 4.39 8.53 1.16
CA TYR A 75 5.65 8.97 0.57
C TYR A 75 6.72 9.20 1.65
N LEU A 76 6.37 9.93 2.71
CA LEU A 76 7.28 10.17 3.82
C LEU A 76 7.77 8.86 4.45
N MET A 77 6.86 7.89 4.66
CA MET A 77 7.23 6.57 5.17
C MET A 77 8.10 5.79 4.18
N TRP A 78 7.74 5.78 2.90
CA TRP A 78 8.48 5.10 1.85
C TRP A 78 9.93 5.57 1.80
N TYR A 79 10.15 6.89 1.74
CA TYR A 79 11.49 7.44 1.68
C TYR A 79 12.27 7.24 2.99
N ARG A 80 11.60 7.21 4.15
CA ARG A 80 12.27 6.84 5.42
C ARG A 80 12.73 5.38 5.47
N ILE A 81 12.06 4.48 4.74
CA ILE A 81 12.38 3.05 4.71
C ILE A 81 13.52 2.75 3.73
N HIS A 82 13.57 3.49 2.60
CA HIS A 82 14.44 3.19 1.47
C HIS A 82 15.55 4.22 1.22
N GLN A 83 15.69 5.23 2.07
CA GLN A 83 16.88 6.07 2.09
C GLN A 83 17.84 5.50 3.15
N ASP A 84 18.97 4.99 2.67
CA ASP A 84 20.22 4.88 3.44
C ASP A 84 20.96 6.23 3.39
#